data_AF-A0A7C6S719-F1
#
_entry.id   AF-A0A7C6S719-F1
#
_cell.length_a   1.000
_cell.length_b   1.000
_cell.length_c   1.000
_cell.angle_alpha   90.00
_cell.angle_beta   90.00
_cell.angle_gamma   90.00
#
_symmetry.space_group_name_H-M   'P 1'
#
loop_
_entity.id
_entity.type
_entity.pdbx_description
1 polymer ?
#
loop_
_entity_poly.entity_id
_entity_poly.type
_entity_poly.pdbx_seq_one_letter_code
_entity_poly.pdbx_strand_id
1 'polypeptide(L)'
;MLWPKSLPRGRSDTMRVVTAAQMRERDRWTIEEAGLPGMVLMENAGRQVAGLARRLLAEGGGKKVWIFAGKGNNGGDGLVAARYLAKAGVQVEIFLLAREKEVRGDAAANLQICRKLGLPLVEAVSSPDLTA
;
A
#
# COMPACT_ATOMS: atom_id res chain seq x y z
N MET A 1 19.74 21.52 -0.66
CA MET A 1 18.60 22.37 -0.28
C MET A 1 18.25 22.03 1.17
N LEU A 2 18.55 22.93 2.11
CA LEU A 2 18.52 22.66 3.56
C LEU A 2 17.09 22.72 4.11
N TRP A 3 16.67 21.68 4.84
CA TRP A 3 15.43 21.70 5.62
C TRP A 3 15.57 22.69 6.79
N PRO A 4 14.61 23.60 7.03
CA PRO A 4 14.72 24.58 8.10
C PRO A 4 14.71 23.89 9.46
N LYS A 5 15.66 24.27 10.34
CA LYS A 5 15.84 23.78 11.72
C LYS A 5 14.69 24.11 12.69
N SER A 6 13.59 24.68 12.20
CA SER A 6 12.37 24.88 12.98
C SER A 6 11.14 24.81 12.08
N LEU A 7 10.16 23.99 12.48
CA LEU A 7 8.83 23.99 11.88
C LEU A 7 8.10 25.25 12.38
N PRO A 8 7.51 26.07 11.48
CA PRO A 8 6.68 27.20 11.90
C PRO A 8 5.58 26.67 12.82
N ARG A 9 5.47 27.22 14.03
CA ARG A 9 4.29 27.06 14.90
C ARG A 9 3.16 27.91 14.31
N GLY A 10 2.57 27.38 13.26
CA GLY A 10 1.45 27.97 12.53
C GLY A 10 1.01 26.93 11.51
N ARG A 11 -0.19 26.38 11.72
CA ARG A 11 -0.81 25.44 10.78
C ARG A 11 -1.01 26.21 9.47
N SER A 12 -0.14 25.98 8.49
CA SER A 12 -0.42 26.37 7.12
C SER A 12 -1.54 25.45 6.66
N ASP A 13 -2.78 25.94 6.64
CA ASP A 13 -3.99 25.19 6.25
C ASP A 13 -4.01 24.75 4.77
N THR A 14 -2.94 24.99 4.02
CA THR A 14 -2.78 24.54 2.65
C THR A 14 -1.96 23.24 2.57
N MET A 15 -2.61 22.16 2.11
CA MET A 15 -1.93 20.91 1.78
C MET A 15 -0.95 21.14 0.63
N ARG A 16 0.33 20.78 0.85
CA ARG A 16 1.36 20.85 -0.19
C ARG A 16 1.32 19.58 -1.04
N VAL A 17 1.01 19.72 -2.33
CA VAL A 17 1.13 18.65 -3.32
C VAL A 17 2.59 18.53 -3.74
N VAL A 18 3.12 17.31 -3.75
CA VAL A 18 4.51 17.02 -4.13
C VAL A 18 4.57 16.18 -5.39
N THR A 19 5.65 16.32 -6.16
CA THR A 19 5.92 15.44 -7.31
C THR A 19 6.34 14.04 -6.85
N ALA A 20 6.28 13.05 -7.73
CA ALA A 20 6.75 11.70 -7.42
C ALA A 20 8.23 11.67 -7.02
N ALA A 21 9.09 12.51 -7.64
CA ALA A 21 10.49 12.61 -7.26
C ALA A 21 10.65 13.18 -5.84
N GLN A 22 9.88 14.22 -5.50
CA GLN A 22 9.87 14.78 -4.16
C GLN A 22 9.32 13.79 -3.11
N MET A 23 8.32 12.98 -3.45
CA MET A 23 7.82 11.96 -2.53
C MET A 23 8.89 10.90 -2.24
N ARG A 24 9.55 10.36 -3.27
CA ARG A 24 10.64 9.38 -3.11
C ARG A 24 11.78 9.92 -2.27
N GLU A 25 12.13 11.19 -2.45
CA GLU A 25 13.15 11.86 -1.65
C GLU A 25 12.77 11.90 -0.16
N ARG A 26 11.51 12.19 0.14
CA ARG A 26 11.00 12.25 1.51
C ARG A 26 10.94 10.88 2.15
N ASP A 27 10.52 9.86 1.41
CA ASP A 27 10.53 8.48 1.89
C ASP A 27 11.97 8.05 2.19
N ARG A 28 12.91 8.34 1.29
CA ARG A 28 14.34 8.05 1.50
C ARG A 28 14.88 8.73 2.75
N TRP A 29 14.65 10.04 2.90
CA TRP A 29 15.07 10.78 4.09
C TRP A 29 14.45 10.19 5.38
N THR A 30 13.17 9.83 5.33
CA THR A 30 12.48 9.24 6.49
C THR A 30 13.08 7.90 6.90
N ILE A 31 13.50 7.11 5.90
CA ILE A 31 14.11 5.79 6.13
C ILE A 31 15.56 5.92 6.61
N GLU A 32 16.37 6.71 5.92
CA GLU A 32 17.81 6.79 6.13
C GLU A 32 18.19 7.72 7.29
N GLU A 33 17.56 8.88 7.39
CA GLU A 33 17.93 9.92 8.35
C GLU A 33 17.08 9.88 9.63
N ALA A 34 15.77 9.68 9.48
CA ALA A 34 14.88 9.54 10.64
C ALA A 34 14.81 8.10 11.19
N GLY A 35 15.38 7.12 10.47
CA GLY A 35 15.48 5.73 10.91
C GLY A 35 14.16 4.97 10.94
N LEU A 36 13.10 5.45 10.28
CA LEU A 36 11.82 4.74 10.21
C LEU A 36 11.85 3.73 9.06
N PRO A 37 11.75 2.41 9.33
CA PRO A 37 11.83 1.41 8.26
C PRO A 37 10.75 1.60 7.19
N GLY A 38 11.10 1.36 5.92
CA GLY A 38 10.15 1.43 4.79
C GLY A 38 8.91 0.55 5.01
N MET A 39 9.09 -0.62 5.61
CA MET A 39 8.01 -1.52 6.00
C MET A 39 6.98 -0.85 6.92
N VAL A 40 7.40 0.02 7.83
CA VAL A 40 6.49 0.76 8.73
C VAL A 40 5.73 1.85 7.98
N LEU A 41 6.36 2.48 6.98
CA LEU A 41 5.68 3.46 6.12
C LEU A 41 4.59 2.77 5.28
N MET A 42 4.93 1.63 4.67
CA MET A 42 4.01 0.79 3.88
C MET A 42 2.86 0.25 4.73
N GLU A 43 3.15 -0.22 5.94
CA GLU A 43 2.17 -0.65 6.95
C GLU A 43 1.13 0.44 7.21
N ASN A 44 1.61 1.67 7.42
CA ASN A 44 0.74 2.81 7.70
C ASN A 44 -0.10 3.17 6.49
N ALA A 45 0.49 3.26 5.29
CA ALA A 45 -0.23 3.61 4.07
C ALA A 45 -1.34 2.59 3.76
N GLY A 46 -1.00 1.31 3.70
CA GLY A 46 -1.98 0.26 3.39
C GLY A 46 -3.09 0.14 4.46
N ARG A 47 -2.78 0.36 5.74
CA ARG A 47 -3.81 0.40 6.80
C ARG A 47 -4.82 1.54 6.59
N GLN A 48 -4.37 2.72 6.15
CA GLN A 48 -5.28 3.83 5.86
C GLN A 48 -6.14 3.53 4.63
N VAL A 49 -5.56 2.90 3.59
CA VAL A 49 -6.31 2.45 2.41
C VAL A 49 -7.40 1.45 2.81
N ALA A 50 -7.07 0.44 3.62
CA ALA A 50 -8.07 -0.51 4.14
C ALA A 50 -9.15 0.18 4.97
N GLY A 51 -8.78 1.16 5.80
CA GLY A 51 -9.71 1.94 6.61
C GLY A 51 -10.73 2.69 5.76
N LEU A 52 -10.27 3.38 4.70
CA LEU A 52 -11.14 4.08 3.76
C LEU A 52 -12.01 3.10 2.97
N ALA A 53 -11.43 2.03 2.43
CA ALA A 53 -12.17 1.02 1.67
C ALA A 53 -13.32 0.41 2.50
N ARG A 54 -13.10 0.14 3.79
CA ARG A 54 -14.18 -0.35 4.68
C ARG A 54 -15.33 0.63 4.84
N ARG A 55 -15.04 1.93 4.90
CA ARG A 55 -16.09 2.96 4.99
C ARG A 55 -16.92 2.98 3.71
N LEU A 56 -16.25 2.98 2.55
CA LEU A 56 -16.91 2.95 1.26
C LEU A 56 -17.77 1.69 1.07
N LEU A 57 -17.29 0.52 1.52
CA LEU A 57 -18.08 -0.71 1.50
C LEU A 57 -19.31 -0.65 2.39
N ALA A 58 -19.18 -0.07 3.60
CA ALA A 58 -20.29 0.06 4.53
C ALA A 58 -21.39 1.00 3.98
N GLU A 59 -21.00 2.07 3.29
CA GLU A 59 -21.91 3.01 2.64
C GLU A 59 -22.56 2.40 1.38
N GLY A 60 -21.81 1.63 0.59
CA GLY A 60 -22.28 1.04 -0.67
C GLY A 60 -22.88 -0.37 -0.58
N GLY A 61 -22.88 -1.00 0.61
CA GLY A 61 -23.36 -2.38 0.81
C GLY A 61 -22.45 -3.46 0.18
N GLY A 62 -21.22 -3.12 -0.19
CA GLY A 62 -20.27 -4.04 -0.82
C GLY A 62 -19.69 -5.05 0.18
N LYS A 63 -19.40 -6.27 -0.30
CA LYS A 63 -18.81 -7.35 0.53
C LYS A 63 -17.47 -7.87 0.01
N LYS A 64 -17.07 -7.47 -1.20
CA LYS A 64 -15.88 -7.95 -1.91
C LYS A 64 -15.02 -6.79 -2.39
N VAL A 65 -13.70 -6.94 -2.30
CA VAL A 65 -12.71 -6.00 -2.82
C VAL A 65 -11.71 -6.75 -3.69
N TRP A 66 -11.48 -6.21 -4.88
CA TRP A 66 -10.37 -6.60 -5.74
C TRP A 66 -9.20 -5.66 -5.57
N ILE A 67 -8.01 -6.22 -5.42
CA ILE A 67 -6.77 -5.45 -5.24
C ILE A 67 -5.83 -5.76 -6.39
N PHE A 68 -5.58 -4.76 -7.22
CA PHE A 68 -4.60 -4.82 -8.29
C PHE A 68 -3.25 -4.32 -7.78
N ALA A 69 -2.36 -5.24 -7.43
CA ALA A 69 -1.07 -4.94 -6.84
C ALA A 69 0.05 -5.04 -7.88
N GLY A 70 0.82 -3.97 -8.09
CA GLY A 70 2.05 -4.02 -8.87
C GLY A 70 3.23 -4.64 -8.09
N LYS A 71 4.42 -4.68 -8.69
CA LYS A 71 5.64 -5.20 -8.03
C LYS A 71 6.36 -4.23 -7.09
N GLY A 72 5.97 -2.94 -7.09
CA GLY A 72 6.62 -1.88 -6.32
C GLY A 72 5.89 -1.52 -5.02
N ASN A 73 6.27 -0.39 -4.42
CA ASN A 73 5.78 0.06 -3.11
C ASN A 73 4.24 0.14 -3.04
N ASN A 74 3.59 0.73 -4.04
CA ASN A 74 2.12 0.81 -4.09
C ASN A 74 1.45 -0.58 -4.09
N GLY A 75 2.10 -1.58 -4.72
CA GLY A 75 1.64 -2.96 -4.66
C GLY A 75 1.76 -3.53 -3.24
N GLY A 76 2.86 -3.24 -2.56
CA GLY A 76 3.04 -3.51 -1.14
C GLY A 76 1.97 -2.88 -0.25
N ASP A 77 1.62 -1.61 -0.47
CA ASP A 77 0.52 -0.93 0.23
C ASP A 77 -0.82 -1.64 0.00
N GLY A 78 -1.08 -2.08 -1.23
CA GLY A 78 -2.25 -2.88 -1.59
C GLY A 78 -2.27 -4.23 -0.88
N LEU A 79 -1.14 -4.92 -0.77
CA LEU A 79 -1.01 -6.19 -0.04
C LEU A 79 -1.23 -6.00 1.47
N VAL A 80 -0.73 -4.91 2.06
CA VAL A 80 -1.07 -4.50 3.43
C VAL A 80 -2.57 -4.28 3.55
N ALA A 81 -3.17 -3.52 2.64
CA ALA A 81 -4.61 -3.27 2.67
C ALA A 81 -5.41 -4.58 2.58
N ALA A 82 -4.97 -5.53 1.74
CA ALA A 82 -5.58 -6.84 1.56
C ALA A 82 -5.72 -7.60 2.88
N ARG A 83 -4.62 -7.73 3.64
CA ARG A 83 -4.66 -8.46 4.92
C ARG A 83 -5.46 -7.74 6.00
N TYR A 84 -5.50 -6.41 6.00
CA TYR A 84 -6.36 -5.66 6.93
C TYR A 84 -7.84 -5.80 6.59
N LEU A 85 -8.20 -5.79 5.31
CA LEU A 85 -9.57 -6.00 4.84
C LEU A 85 -10.03 -7.44 5.13
N ALA A 86 -9.20 -8.43 4.81
CA ALA A 86 -9.48 -9.84 5.12
C ALA A 86 -9.66 -10.07 6.62
N LYS A 87 -8.78 -9.49 7.46
CA LYS A 87 -8.93 -9.53 8.93
C LYS A 87 -10.25 -8.92 9.41
N ALA A 88 -10.79 -7.94 8.69
CA ALA A 88 -12.07 -7.32 8.99
C ALA A 88 -13.28 -8.09 8.42
N GLY A 89 -13.09 -9.29 7.87
CA GLY A 89 -14.15 -10.14 7.31
C GLY A 89 -14.60 -9.75 5.90
N VAL A 90 -13.86 -8.87 5.21
CA VAL A 90 -14.14 -8.51 3.80
C VAL A 90 -13.61 -9.62 2.90
N GLN A 91 -14.37 -10.01 1.88
CA GLN A 91 -13.86 -10.92 0.85
C GLN A 91 -12.84 -10.17 -0.01
N VAL A 92 -11.60 -10.65 -0.05
CA VAL A 92 -10.52 -10.01 -0.78
C VAL A 92 -9.95 -10.98 -1.80
N GLU A 93 -9.67 -10.47 -2.99
CA GLU A 93 -8.96 -11.20 -4.03
C GLU A 93 -7.90 -10.29 -4.64
N ILE A 94 -6.67 -10.81 -4.70
CA ILE A 94 -5.48 -10.07 -5.09
C ILE A 94 -5.10 -10.47 -6.51
N PHE A 95 -5.01 -9.49 -7.40
CA PHE A 95 -4.44 -9.62 -8.73
C PHE A 95 -3.05 -8.99 -8.72
N LEU A 96 -2.02 -9.82 -8.70
CA LEU A 96 -0.64 -9.37 -8.79
C LEU A 96 -0.29 -9.11 -10.25
N LEU A 97 -0.11 -7.84 -10.61
CA LEU A 97 0.20 -7.37 -11.98
C LEU A 97 1.68 -7.57 -12.36
N ALA A 98 2.29 -8.62 -11.83
CA ALA A 98 3.67 -9.00 -12.03
C ALA A 98 3.83 -10.48 -11.64
N ARG A 99 4.94 -11.11 -12.02
CA ARG A 99 5.29 -12.39 -11.41
C ARG A 99 5.72 -12.16 -9.96
N GLU A 100 5.37 -13.08 -9.07
CA GLU A 100 5.80 -13.07 -7.67
C GLU A 100 7.32 -12.95 -7.55
N LYS A 101 8.01 -13.69 -8.42
CA LYS A 101 9.47 -13.66 -8.51
C LYS A 101 10.01 -12.30 -8.96
N GLU A 102 9.22 -11.30 -9.29
CA GLU A 102 9.67 -9.94 -9.57
C GLU A 102 9.42 -8.98 -8.41
N VAL A 103 8.62 -9.38 -7.42
CA VAL A 103 8.33 -8.56 -6.23
C VAL A 103 9.52 -8.62 -5.28
N ARG A 104 9.94 -7.47 -4.75
CA ARG A 104 11.15 -7.32 -3.93
C ARG A 104 10.89 -6.43 -2.71
N GLY A 105 11.84 -6.44 -1.77
CA GLY A 105 11.82 -5.58 -0.59
C GLY A 105 10.58 -5.77 0.27
N ASP A 106 10.08 -4.67 0.82
CA ASP A 106 8.91 -4.66 1.73
C ASP A 106 7.62 -5.19 1.07
N ALA A 107 7.47 -4.97 -0.24
CA ALA A 107 6.33 -5.53 -0.98
C ALA A 107 6.39 -7.07 -1.03
N ALA A 108 7.58 -7.65 -1.17
CA ALA A 108 7.75 -9.10 -1.15
C ALA A 108 7.43 -9.68 0.23
N ALA A 109 7.84 -9.00 1.31
CA ALA A 109 7.49 -9.41 2.67
C ALA A 109 5.96 -9.46 2.86
N ASN A 110 5.24 -8.43 2.41
CA ASN A 110 3.78 -8.41 2.49
C ASN A 110 3.10 -9.43 1.56
N LEU A 111 3.67 -9.71 0.39
CA LEU A 111 3.21 -10.77 -0.50
C LEU A 111 3.28 -12.13 0.21
N GLN A 112 4.41 -12.43 0.86
CA GLN A 112 4.60 -13.67 1.61
C GLN A 112 3.64 -13.77 2.82
N ILE A 113 3.35 -12.65 3.49
CA ILE A 113 2.33 -12.63 4.56
C ILE A 113 0.94 -12.97 3.98
N CYS A 114 0.54 -12.36 2.86
CA CYS A 114 -0.74 -12.65 2.21
C CYS A 114 -0.85 -14.13 1.82
N ARG A 115 0.23 -14.72 1.28
CA ARG A 115 0.29 -16.16 0.99
C ARG A 115 0.14 -17.02 2.25
N LYS A 116 0.86 -16.70 3.33
CA LYS A 116 0.74 -17.42 4.62
C LYS A 116 -0.64 -17.32 5.27
N LEU A 117 -1.34 -16.21 5.04
CA LEU A 117 -2.72 -16.02 5.47
C LEU A 117 -3.75 -16.72 4.57
N GLY A 118 -3.30 -17.34 3.47
CA GLY A 118 -4.19 -18.04 2.53
C GLY A 118 -5.09 -17.10 1.73
N LEU A 119 -4.70 -15.84 1.53
CA LEU A 119 -5.51 -14.91 0.74
C LEU A 119 -5.53 -15.32 -0.73
N PRO A 120 -6.70 -15.29 -1.41
CA PRO A 120 -6.79 -15.53 -2.84
C PRO A 120 -5.87 -14.58 -3.60
N LEU A 121 -4.94 -15.14 -4.38
CA LEU A 121 -3.97 -14.38 -5.14
C LEU A 121 -3.70 -15.03 -6.50
N VAL A 122 -3.89 -14.23 -7.55
CA VAL A 122 -3.69 -14.57 -8.96
C VAL A 122 -2.55 -13.71 -9.52
N GLU A 123 -1.57 -14.33 -10.19
CA GLU A 123 -0.62 -13.59 -11.02
C GLU A 123 -1.32 -13.17 -12.32
N ALA A 124 -1.66 -11.90 -12.45
CA ALA A 124 -2.33 -11.34 -13.61
C ALA A 124 -1.34 -10.57 -14.50
N VAL A 125 -0.52 -11.32 -15.24
CA VAL A 125 0.54 -10.76 -16.09
C VAL A 125 0.09 -10.52 -17.54
N SER A 126 -1.12 -10.93 -17.88
CA SER A 126 -1.75 -10.71 -19.17
C SER A 126 -3.25 -10.46 -19.00
N SER A 127 -3.88 -9.78 -19.97
CA SER A 127 -5.32 -9.46 -19.91
C SER A 127 -6.24 -10.68 -19.73
N PRO A 128 -5.96 -11.85 -20.33
CA PRO A 128 -6.75 -13.07 -20.08
C PRO A 128 -6.80 -13.49 -18.61
N ASP A 129 -5.76 -13.17 -17.82
CA ASP A 129 -5.66 -13.55 -16.40
C ASP A 129 -6.62 -12.75 -15.50
N LEU A 130 -7.31 -11.74 -16.04
CA LEU A 130 -8.22 -10.84 -15.31
C LEU A 130 -9.69 -11.29 -15.36
N THR A 131 -9.99 -12.47 -15.92
CA THR A 131 -11.36 -12.93 -16.20
C THR A 131 -12.03 -13.73 -15.07
N ALA A 132 -11.59 -13.52 -13.82
CA ALA A 132 -12.09 -14.23 -12.64
C ALA A 132 -13.54 -13.87 -12.24
#